data_AF-A0A4R7RIK9-F1
#
_entry.id   AF-A0A4R7RIK9-F1
#
_cell.length_a   1.000
_cell.length_b   1.000
_cell.length_c   1.000
_cell.angle_alpha   90.00
_cell.angle_beta   90.00
_cell.angle_gamma   90.00
#
_symmetry.space_group_name_H-M   'P 1'
#
loop_
_entity.id
_entity.type
_entity.pdbx_description
1 polymer ?
#
loop_
_entity_poly.entity_id
_entity_poly.type
_entity_poly.pdbx_seq_one_letter_code
_entity_poly.pdbx_strand_id
1 'polypeptide(L)'
;MKPSPAGGLAEKYLAALHTHLSKGPQAGFLAAGEVGKLAVILKMETLGMVKVHNDALQALLLPDWQATKRQIMTNRAELFFAEAIRGIESTHPAAQKSNADLKDLNGELAQCILNLATSKLQLKEGVQQRKAAERELKTSRILAARLLKESQALQEHLQDLVRQILASDEEERHKMSKGLQSEIAQTLLSIHVRLLSLDKELSINDEEFEKAMSVTQGLVKDSVTIINRFVREYGVVYEN
;
A
#
# COMPACT_ATOMS: atom_id res chain seq x y z
N MET A 1 -60.14 -44.17 -11.90
CA MET A 1 -59.20 -43.41 -12.75
C MET A 1 -59.52 -41.93 -12.59
N LYS A 2 -58.62 -41.12 -12.03
CA LYS A 2 -58.83 -39.66 -11.95
C LYS A 2 -58.55 -39.07 -13.35
N PRO A 3 -59.44 -38.26 -13.93
CA PRO A 3 -59.17 -37.64 -15.21
C PRO A 3 -57.93 -36.75 -15.10
N SER A 4 -57.09 -36.77 -16.14
CA SER A 4 -55.92 -35.89 -16.25
C SER A 4 -56.36 -34.43 -16.05
N PRO A 5 -55.63 -33.60 -15.29
CA PRO A 5 -56.01 -32.20 -15.05
C PRO A 5 -56.20 -31.38 -16.34
N ALA A 6 -55.52 -31.78 -17.43
CA ALA A 6 -55.71 -31.21 -18.76
C ALA A 6 -57.04 -31.62 -19.43
N GLY A 7 -57.54 -32.84 -19.15
CA GLY A 7 -58.83 -33.33 -19.69
C GLY A 7 -60.02 -32.56 -19.11
N GLY A 8 -59.98 -32.24 -17.81
CA GLY A 8 -61.03 -31.45 -17.16
C GLY A 8 -61.08 -29.99 -17.61
N LEU A 9 -59.97 -29.42 -18.10
CA LEU A 9 -59.96 -28.08 -18.70
C LEU A 9 -60.57 -28.12 -20.11
N ALA A 10 -60.18 -29.09 -20.94
CA ALA A 10 -60.68 -29.21 -22.31
C ALA A 10 -62.21 -29.44 -22.37
N GLU A 11 -62.75 -30.26 -21.47
CA GLU A 11 -64.20 -30.47 -21.35
C GLU A 11 -64.95 -29.19 -20.95
N LYS A 12 -64.42 -28.46 -19.96
CA LYS A 12 -64.99 -27.17 -19.52
C LYS A 12 -64.89 -26.10 -20.62
N TYR A 13 -63.77 -26.10 -21.35
CA TYR A 13 -63.55 -25.21 -22.49
C TYR A 13 -64.59 -25.47 -23.59
N LEU A 14 -64.78 -26.74 -23.97
CA LEU A 14 -65.74 -27.14 -25.00
C LEU A 14 -67.18 -26.76 -24.60
N ALA A 15 -67.59 -27.04 -23.36
CA ALA A 15 -68.92 -26.71 -22.87
C ALA A 15 -69.18 -25.19 -22.85
N ALA A 16 -68.18 -24.42 -22.42
CA ALA A 16 -68.24 -22.96 -22.40
C ALA A 16 -68.29 -22.38 -23.83
N LEU A 17 -67.47 -22.91 -24.74
CA LEU A 17 -67.46 -22.50 -26.16
C LEU A 17 -68.78 -22.82 -26.84
N HIS A 18 -69.33 -24.02 -26.67
CA HIS A 18 -70.65 -24.39 -27.19
C HIS A 18 -71.75 -23.45 -26.70
N THR A 19 -71.72 -23.09 -25.42
CA THR A 19 -72.68 -22.15 -24.81
C THR A 19 -72.53 -20.74 -25.42
N HIS A 20 -71.30 -20.28 -25.64
CA HIS A 20 -71.02 -18.98 -26.27
C HIS A 20 -71.50 -18.93 -27.73
N LEU A 21 -71.25 -19.99 -28.50
CA LEU A 21 -71.66 -20.08 -29.90
C LEU A 21 -73.19 -20.13 -30.04
N SER A 22 -73.88 -20.88 -29.17
CA SER A 22 -75.34 -21.07 -29.23
C SER A 22 -76.15 -19.90 -28.67
N LYS A 23 -75.76 -19.33 -27.51
CA LYS A 23 -76.54 -18.30 -26.80
C LYS A 23 -76.07 -16.86 -27.09
N GLY A 24 -74.94 -16.69 -27.78
CA GLY A 24 -74.42 -15.40 -28.19
C GLY A 24 -73.43 -14.76 -27.20
N PRO A 25 -72.85 -13.59 -27.57
CA PRO A 25 -71.64 -13.05 -26.96
C PRO A 25 -71.72 -12.79 -25.45
N GLN A 26 -72.88 -12.32 -24.98
CA GLN A 26 -73.09 -11.92 -23.58
C GLN A 26 -73.12 -13.13 -22.61
N ALA A 27 -73.51 -14.32 -23.08
CA ALA A 27 -73.72 -15.48 -22.22
C ALA A 27 -72.45 -16.31 -21.95
N GLY A 28 -71.43 -16.22 -22.82
CA GLY A 28 -70.23 -17.08 -22.74
C GLY A 28 -68.93 -16.35 -22.37
N PHE A 29 -68.93 -15.02 -22.28
CA PHE A 29 -67.72 -14.24 -22.03
C PHE A 29 -67.16 -14.44 -20.61
N LEU A 30 -68.03 -14.50 -19.60
CA LEU A 30 -67.62 -14.83 -18.22
C LEU A 30 -67.00 -16.23 -18.12
N ALA A 31 -67.60 -17.20 -18.82
CA ALA A 31 -67.10 -18.57 -18.87
C ALA A 31 -65.72 -18.65 -19.57
N ALA A 32 -65.49 -17.84 -20.61
CA ALA A 32 -64.18 -17.72 -21.25
C ALA A 32 -63.11 -17.26 -20.24
N GLY A 33 -63.41 -16.22 -19.46
CA GLY A 33 -62.51 -15.71 -18.43
C GLY A 33 -62.24 -16.72 -17.31
N GLU A 34 -63.23 -17.51 -16.89
CA GLU A 34 -63.06 -18.56 -15.88
C GLU A 34 -62.17 -19.71 -16.36
N VAL A 35 -62.37 -20.16 -17.60
CA VAL A 35 -61.52 -21.18 -18.22
C VAL A 35 -60.10 -20.64 -18.41
N GLY A 36 -59.95 -19.36 -18.74
CA GLY A 36 -58.65 -18.68 -18.77
C GLY A 36 -57.94 -18.64 -17.42
N LYS A 37 -58.66 -18.34 -16.33
CA LYS A 37 -58.10 -18.40 -14.95
C LYS A 37 -57.64 -19.82 -14.59
N LEU A 38 -58.44 -20.84 -14.95
CA LEU A 38 -58.05 -22.24 -14.75
C LEU A 38 -56.80 -22.60 -15.55
N ALA A 39 -56.67 -22.12 -16.79
CA ALA A 39 -55.49 -22.32 -17.60
C ALA A 39 -54.23 -21.71 -16.95
N VAL A 40 -54.33 -20.51 -16.37
CA VAL A 40 -53.24 -19.88 -15.59
C VAL A 40 -52.87 -20.72 -14.36
N ILE A 41 -53.85 -21.20 -13.59
CA ILE A 41 -53.61 -22.05 -12.41
C ILE A 41 -52.90 -23.36 -12.80
N LEU A 42 -53.28 -23.93 -13.94
CA LEU A 42 -52.68 -25.14 -14.50
C LEU A 42 -51.34 -24.87 -15.20
N LYS A 43 -50.82 -23.64 -15.18
CA LYS A 43 -49.60 -23.20 -15.87
C LYS A 43 -49.62 -23.53 -17.36
N MET A 44 -50.80 -23.48 -17.98
CA MET A 44 -50.94 -23.75 -19.40
C MET A 44 -50.56 -22.50 -20.19
N GLU A 45 -49.68 -22.68 -21.16
CA GLU A 45 -49.27 -21.61 -22.07
C GLU A 45 -50.28 -21.42 -23.20
N THR A 46 -50.19 -20.28 -23.90
CA THR A 46 -51.09 -19.91 -24.99
C THR A 46 -51.15 -20.97 -26.09
N LEU A 47 -50.02 -21.62 -26.42
CA LEU A 47 -49.99 -22.73 -27.38
C LEU A 47 -50.83 -23.94 -26.94
N GLY A 48 -50.86 -24.22 -25.64
CA GLY A 48 -51.74 -25.24 -25.07
C GLY A 48 -53.21 -24.86 -25.21
N MET A 49 -53.55 -23.58 -25.01
CA MET A 49 -54.91 -23.06 -25.22
C MET A 49 -55.32 -23.10 -26.69
N VAL A 50 -54.41 -22.81 -27.63
CA VAL A 50 -54.67 -22.92 -29.08
C VAL A 50 -55.08 -24.34 -29.44
N LYS A 51 -54.39 -25.35 -28.90
CA LYS A 51 -54.72 -26.75 -29.15
C LYS A 51 -56.11 -27.11 -28.63
N VAL A 52 -56.40 -26.76 -27.38
CA VAL A 52 -57.72 -26.99 -26.77
C VAL A 52 -58.83 -26.28 -27.54
N HIS A 53 -58.59 -25.05 -28.01
CA HIS A 53 -59.54 -24.29 -28.81
C HIS A 53 -59.82 -24.95 -30.16
N ASN A 54 -58.77 -25.39 -30.86
CA ASN A 54 -58.89 -26.06 -32.14
C ASN A 54 -59.65 -27.39 -32.02
N ASP A 55 -59.33 -28.20 -31.02
CA ASP A 55 -60.00 -29.48 -30.76
C ASP A 55 -61.49 -29.26 -30.42
N ALA A 56 -61.80 -28.25 -29.61
CA ALA A 56 -63.18 -27.89 -29.28
C ALA A 56 -63.95 -27.35 -30.49
N LEU A 57 -63.33 -26.54 -31.35
CA LEU A 57 -63.93 -26.07 -32.59
C LEU A 57 -64.23 -27.24 -33.52
N GLN A 58 -63.29 -28.15 -33.73
CA GLN A 58 -63.47 -29.32 -34.57
C GLN A 58 -64.63 -30.20 -34.07
N ALA A 59 -64.80 -30.33 -32.76
CA ALA A 59 -65.91 -31.07 -32.16
C ALA A 59 -67.29 -30.38 -32.32
N LEU A 60 -67.32 -29.06 -32.53
CA LEU A 60 -68.55 -28.25 -32.60
C LEU A 60 -68.95 -27.87 -34.03
N LEU A 61 -68.03 -27.98 -35.00
CA LEU A 61 -68.29 -27.70 -36.41
C LEU A 61 -69.10 -28.83 -37.04
N LEU A 62 -70.35 -28.53 -37.43
CA LEU A 62 -71.19 -29.43 -38.21
C LEU A 62 -71.01 -29.18 -39.73
N PRO A 63 -70.97 -30.23 -40.58
CA PRO A 63 -70.72 -30.11 -42.03
C PRO A 63 -71.70 -29.19 -42.77
N ASP A 64 -72.93 -29.04 -42.28
CA ASP A 64 -74.07 -28.46 -43.02
C ASP A 64 -74.25 -26.94 -42.84
N TRP A 65 -73.25 -26.24 -42.30
CA TRP A 65 -73.38 -24.79 -42.07
C TRP A 65 -73.19 -23.98 -43.35
N GLN A 66 -74.19 -23.14 -43.66
CA GLN A 66 -74.10 -22.08 -44.66
C GLN A 66 -72.94 -21.12 -44.37
N ALA A 67 -72.30 -20.60 -45.43
CA ALA A 67 -71.08 -19.78 -45.33
C ALA A 67 -71.20 -18.59 -44.38
N THR A 68 -72.32 -17.85 -44.42
CA THR A 68 -72.57 -16.69 -43.55
C THR A 68 -72.66 -17.09 -42.07
N LYS A 69 -73.29 -18.23 -41.77
CA LYS A 69 -73.40 -18.75 -40.40
C LYS A 69 -72.03 -19.21 -39.88
N ARG A 70 -71.22 -19.83 -40.74
CA ARG A 70 -69.85 -20.24 -40.43
C ARG A 70 -69.00 -19.04 -40.03
N GLN A 71 -69.03 -17.96 -40.82
CA GLN A 71 -68.27 -16.73 -40.51
C GLN A 71 -68.64 -16.13 -39.16
N ILE A 72 -69.94 -16.06 -38.84
CA ILE A 72 -70.42 -15.52 -37.56
C ILE A 72 -69.93 -16.38 -36.39
N MET A 73 -69.93 -17.71 -36.54
CA MET A 73 -69.45 -18.61 -35.49
C MET A 73 -67.94 -18.56 -35.33
N THR A 74 -67.18 -18.43 -36.41
CA THR A 74 -65.73 -18.21 -36.36
C THR A 74 -65.40 -16.93 -35.60
N ASN A 75 -66.03 -15.81 -35.94
CA ASN A 75 -65.79 -14.53 -35.25
C ASN A 75 -66.15 -14.60 -33.76
N ARG A 76 -67.20 -15.36 -33.38
CA ARG A 76 -67.55 -15.58 -31.97
C ARG A 76 -66.53 -16.46 -31.24
N ALA A 77 -66.03 -17.49 -31.90
CA ALA A 77 -64.99 -18.34 -31.35
C ALA A 77 -63.69 -17.57 -31.11
N GLU A 78 -63.32 -16.68 -32.03
CA GLU A 78 -62.16 -15.79 -31.88
C GLU A 78 -62.27 -14.88 -30.65
N LEU A 79 -63.43 -14.25 -30.44
CA LEU A 79 -63.69 -13.42 -29.26
C LEU A 79 -63.61 -14.22 -27.96
N PHE A 80 -64.17 -15.44 -27.95
CA PHE A 80 -64.09 -16.34 -26.81
C PHE A 80 -62.64 -16.76 -26.52
N PHE A 81 -61.87 -17.07 -27.57
CA PHE A 81 -60.46 -17.45 -27.44
C PHE A 81 -59.62 -16.30 -26.89
N ALA A 82 -59.79 -15.09 -27.43
CA ALA A 82 -59.09 -13.89 -26.98
C ALA A 82 -59.34 -13.60 -25.50
N GLU A 83 -60.58 -13.77 -25.02
CA GLU A 83 -60.89 -13.61 -23.60
C GLU A 83 -60.27 -14.71 -22.73
N ALA A 84 -60.30 -15.96 -23.21
CA ALA A 84 -59.75 -17.10 -22.49
C ALA A 84 -58.22 -17.04 -22.33
N ILE A 85 -57.48 -16.43 -23.28
CA ILE A 85 -56.02 -16.29 -23.17
C ILE A 85 -55.57 -15.00 -22.45
N ARG A 86 -56.48 -14.04 -22.21
CA ARG A 86 -56.15 -12.73 -21.62
C ARG A 86 -55.32 -12.83 -20.34
N GLY A 87 -55.68 -13.74 -19.44
CA GLY A 87 -54.96 -13.96 -18.18
C GLY A 87 -53.55 -14.49 -18.38
N ILE A 88 -53.37 -15.42 -19.32
CA ILE A 88 -52.06 -16.01 -19.65
C ILE A 88 -51.15 -14.93 -20.25
N GLU A 89 -51.65 -14.22 -21.26
CA GLU A 89 -50.93 -13.14 -21.94
C GLU A 89 -50.57 -11.99 -21.00
N SER A 90 -51.44 -11.65 -20.04
CA SER A 90 -51.15 -10.57 -19.08
C SER A 90 -49.97 -10.86 -18.14
N THR A 91 -49.66 -12.13 -17.88
CA THR A 91 -48.54 -12.53 -17.01
C THR A 91 -47.21 -12.65 -17.75
N HIS A 92 -47.25 -12.76 -19.08
CA HIS A 92 -46.07 -13.00 -19.90
C HIS A 92 -45.06 -11.83 -19.89
N PRO A 93 -45.48 -10.55 -20.04
CA PRO A 93 -44.54 -9.42 -19.95
C PRO A 93 -43.83 -9.33 -18.60
N ALA A 94 -44.52 -9.62 -17.50
CA ALA A 94 -43.93 -9.61 -16.17
C ALA A 94 -42.86 -10.72 -16.00
N ALA A 95 -43.14 -11.92 -16.51
CA ALA A 95 -42.18 -13.03 -16.50
C ALA A 95 -40.97 -12.74 -17.40
N GLN A 96 -41.18 -12.18 -18.59
CA GLN A 96 -40.09 -11.75 -19.48
C GLN A 96 -39.21 -10.68 -18.82
N LYS A 97 -39.83 -9.67 -18.19
CA LYS A 97 -39.11 -8.62 -17.46
C LYS A 97 -38.29 -9.21 -16.32
N SER A 98 -38.89 -10.07 -15.47
CA SER A 98 -38.16 -10.73 -14.38
C SER A 98 -36.99 -11.57 -14.89
N ASN A 99 -37.14 -12.23 -16.05
CA ASN A 99 -36.05 -12.99 -16.66
C ASN A 99 -34.93 -12.10 -17.20
N ALA A 100 -35.27 -10.91 -17.73
CA ALA A 100 -34.28 -9.93 -18.15
C ALA A 100 -33.51 -9.39 -16.93
N ASP A 101 -34.22 -8.97 -15.88
CA ASP A 101 -33.62 -8.48 -14.62
C ASP A 101 -32.68 -9.54 -14.00
N LEU A 102 -33.07 -10.83 -14.03
CA LEU A 102 -32.23 -11.93 -13.57
C LEU A 102 -30.97 -12.14 -14.42
N LYS A 103 -31.07 -11.96 -15.74
CA LYS A 103 -29.90 -12.05 -16.63
C LYS A 103 -28.92 -10.91 -16.37
N ASP A 104 -29.43 -9.70 -16.17
CA ASP A 104 -28.62 -8.53 -15.88
C ASP A 104 -27.87 -8.72 -14.54
N LEU A 105 -28.58 -9.13 -13.49
CA LEU A 105 -27.98 -9.42 -12.18
C LEU A 105 -26.92 -10.54 -12.26
N ASN A 106 -27.18 -11.58 -13.05
CA ASN A 106 -26.20 -12.65 -13.24
C ASN A 106 -24.95 -12.16 -13.99
N GLY A 107 -25.11 -11.23 -14.93
CA GLY A 107 -24.01 -10.54 -15.61
C GLY A 107 -23.17 -9.69 -14.64
N GLU A 108 -23.82 -8.89 -13.80
CA GLU A 108 -23.15 -8.11 -12.75
C GLU A 108 -22.38 -8.99 -11.77
N LEU A 109 -22.97 -10.11 -11.35
CA LEU A 109 -22.32 -11.08 -10.45
C LEU A 109 -21.09 -11.69 -11.12
N ALA A 110 -21.17 -12.08 -12.39
CA ALA A 110 -20.03 -12.62 -13.13
C ALA A 110 -18.89 -11.59 -13.23
N GLN A 111 -19.21 -10.32 -13.49
CA GLN A 111 -18.23 -9.24 -13.52
C GLN A 111 -17.59 -9.02 -12.14
N CYS A 112 -18.39 -9.06 -11.07
CA CYS A 112 -17.91 -8.94 -9.70
C CYS A 112 -16.90 -10.05 -9.35
N ILE A 113 -17.19 -11.30 -9.72
CA ILE A 113 -16.30 -12.45 -9.50
C ILE A 113 -14.97 -12.25 -10.23
N LEU A 114 -15.00 -11.80 -11.48
CA LEU A 114 -13.80 -11.55 -12.28
C LEU A 114 -12.95 -10.43 -11.67
N ASN A 115 -13.58 -9.33 -11.25
CA ASN A 115 -12.90 -8.22 -10.59
C ASN A 115 -12.27 -8.66 -9.26
N LEU A 116 -12.98 -9.46 -8.46
CA LEU A 116 -12.49 -9.98 -7.19
C LEU A 116 -11.31 -10.94 -7.38
N ALA A 117 -11.37 -11.83 -8.39
CA ALA A 117 -10.28 -12.73 -8.73
C ALA A 117 -9.02 -11.96 -9.14
N THR A 118 -9.18 -10.93 -9.96
CA THR A 118 -8.09 -10.05 -10.41
C THR A 118 -7.46 -9.30 -9.22
N SER A 119 -8.30 -8.68 -8.38
CA SER A 119 -7.84 -7.97 -7.18
C SER A 119 -7.10 -8.91 -6.22
N LYS A 120 -7.60 -10.13 -6.02
CA LYS A 120 -6.96 -11.14 -5.17
C LYS A 120 -5.58 -11.54 -5.70
N LEU A 121 -5.41 -11.68 -7.02
CA LEU A 121 -4.13 -11.97 -7.63
C LEU A 121 -3.13 -10.82 -7.38
N GLN A 122 -3.54 -9.59 -7.69
CA GLN A 122 -2.73 -8.38 -7.48
C GLN A 122 -2.31 -8.22 -6.01
N LEU A 123 -3.24 -8.45 -5.08
CA LEU A 123 -2.95 -8.39 -3.65
C LEU A 123 -1.93 -9.46 -3.25
N LYS A 124 -2.06 -10.68 -3.78
CA LYS A 124 -1.12 -11.77 -3.50
C LYS A 124 0.28 -11.44 -4.00
N GLU A 125 0.40 -10.90 -5.22
CA GLU A 125 1.67 -10.45 -5.80
C GLU A 125 2.29 -9.31 -4.97
N GLY A 126 1.49 -8.29 -4.63
CA GLY A 126 1.94 -7.18 -3.80
C GLY A 126 2.42 -7.62 -2.41
N VAL A 127 1.76 -8.60 -1.80
CA VAL A 127 2.21 -9.18 -0.52
C VAL A 127 3.54 -9.91 -0.68
N GLN A 128 3.76 -10.65 -1.78
CA GLN A 128 5.05 -11.32 -2.01
C GLN A 128 6.18 -10.32 -2.24
N GLN A 129 5.94 -9.28 -3.03
CA GLN A 129 6.92 -8.22 -3.27
C GLN A 129 7.32 -7.50 -1.98
N ARG A 130 6.34 -7.13 -1.14
CA ARG A 130 6.60 -6.50 0.17
C ARG A 130 7.43 -7.40 1.09
N LYS A 131 7.08 -8.70 1.15
CA LYS A 131 7.86 -9.68 1.94
C LYS A 131 9.29 -9.84 1.45
N ALA A 132 9.54 -9.75 0.14
CA ALA A 132 10.89 -9.79 -0.41
C ALA A 132 11.68 -8.53 0.01
N ALA A 133 11.11 -7.35 -0.20
CA ALA A 133 11.71 -6.07 0.19
C ALA A 133 11.99 -5.98 1.70
N GLU A 134 11.08 -6.47 2.54
CA GLU A 134 11.28 -6.52 4.01
C GLU A 134 12.48 -7.38 4.41
N ARG A 135 12.72 -8.51 3.73
CA ARG A 135 13.89 -9.37 4.02
C ARG A 135 15.20 -8.69 3.62
N GLU A 136 15.21 -8.00 2.49
CA GLU A 136 16.37 -7.24 2.03
C GLU A 136 16.67 -6.07 2.98
N LEU A 137 15.64 -5.31 3.36
CA LEU A 137 15.76 -4.23 4.35
C LEU A 137 16.25 -4.74 5.71
N LYS A 138 15.77 -5.90 6.17
CA LYS A 138 16.24 -6.50 7.43
C LYS A 138 17.73 -6.82 7.36
N THR A 139 18.19 -7.40 6.26
CA THR A 139 19.62 -7.70 6.03
C THR A 139 20.44 -6.41 5.99
N SER A 140 19.99 -5.42 5.22
CA SER A 140 20.64 -4.10 5.13
C SER A 140 20.73 -3.41 6.49
N ARG A 141 19.67 -3.46 7.31
CA ARG A 141 19.66 -2.89 8.67
C ARG A 141 20.68 -3.53 9.59
N ILE A 142 20.84 -4.86 9.52
CA ILE A 142 21.85 -5.59 10.30
C ILE A 142 23.25 -5.17 9.86
N LEU A 143 23.51 -5.08 8.56
CA LEU A 143 24.78 -4.63 8.01
C LEU A 143 25.10 -3.19 8.42
N ALA A 144 24.12 -2.27 8.33
CA ALA A 144 24.28 -0.88 8.73
C ALA A 144 24.59 -0.74 10.24
N ALA A 145 23.91 -1.52 11.09
CA ALA A 145 24.19 -1.53 12.52
C ALA A 145 25.61 -2.04 12.84
N ARG A 146 26.06 -3.07 12.11
CA ARG A 146 27.42 -3.58 12.23
C ARG A 146 28.47 -2.54 11.80
N LEU A 147 28.29 -1.94 10.63
CA LEU A 147 29.21 -0.92 10.11
C LEU A 147 29.26 0.31 11.03
N LEU A 148 28.13 0.72 11.60
CA LEU A 148 28.10 1.82 12.57
C LEU A 148 28.93 1.49 13.81
N LYS A 149 28.80 0.27 14.35
CA LYS A 149 29.59 -0.18 15.50
C LYS A 149 31.09 -0.24 15.18
N GLU A 150 31.45 -0.75 13.99
CA GLU A 150 32.84 -0.77 13.52
C GLU A 150 33.41 0.65 13.36
N SER A 151 32.63 1.58 12.80
CA SER A 151 33.04 2.98 12.67
C SER A 151 33.22 3.67 14.02
N GLN A 152 32.36 3.40 14.99
CA GLN A 152 32.49 3.96 16.35
C GLN A 152 33.75 3.45 17.04
N ALA A 153 34.02 2.15 16.97
CA ALA A 153 35.23 1.56 17.53
C ALA A 153 36.51 2.13 16.88
N LEU A 154 36.49 2.33 15.56
CA LEU A 154 37.60 2.96 14.85
C LEU A 154 37.81 4.42 15.28
N GLN A 155 36.72 5.17 15.47
CA GLN A 155 36.78 6.55 15.95
C GLN A 155 37.40 6.62 17.35
N GLU A 156 36.98 5.75 18.28
CA GLU A 156 37.56 5.67 19.62
C GLU A 156 39.07 5.35 19.54
N HIS A 157 39.44 4.37 18.72
CA HIS A 157 40.85 4.02 18.53
C HIS A 157 41.70 5.17 17.97
N LEU A 158 41.17 5.91 17.00
CA LEU A 158 41.84 7.10 16.45
C LEU A 158 41.97 8.21 17.49
N GLN A 159 40.96 8.42 18.33
CA GLN A 159 41.03 9.41 19.41
C GLN A 159 42.12 9.03 20.42
N ASP A 160 42.25 7.76 20.76
CA ASP A 160 43.29 7.30 21.68
C ASP A 160 44.69 7.45 21.08
N LEU A 161 44.86 7.10 19.81
CA LEU A 161 46.11 7.32 19.06
C LEU A 161 46.50 8.80 19.02
N VAL A 162 45.54 9.69 18.71
CA VAL A 162 45.79 11.13 18.71
C VAL A 162 46.19 11.62 20.10
N ARG A 163 45.53 11.16 21.17
CA ARG A 163 45.92 11.51 22.54
C ARG A 163 47.33 11.02 22.87
N GLN A 164 47.69 9.81 22.47
CA GLN A 164 49.04 9.26 22.69
C GLN A 164 50.11 10.06 21.94
N ILE A 165 49.86 10.40 20.67
CA ILE A 165 50.78 11.22 19.88
C ILE A 165 50.95 12.59 20.52
N LEU A 166 49.86 13.26 20.90
CA LEU A 166 49.92 14.56 21.56
C LEU A 166 50.66 14.52 22.90
N ALA A 167 50.44 13.48 23.70
CA ALA A 167 51.17 13.29 24.96
C ALA A 167 52.67 13.06 24.74
N SER A 168 53.03 12.23 23.77
CA SER A 168 54.43 11.99 23.40
C SER A 168 55.11 13.25 22.85
N ASP A 169 54.42 14.02 22.00
CA ASP A 169 54.93 15.28 21.43
C ASP A 169 55.10 16.36 22.51
N GLU A 170 54.18 16.42 23.48
CA GLU A 170 54.29 17.30 24.65
C GLU A 170 55.52 16.95 25.48
N GLU A 171 55.75 15.66 25.75
CA GLU A 171 56.91 15.19 26.48
C GLU A 171 58.23 15.54 25.76
N GLU A 172 58.30 15.30 24.44
CA GLU A 172 59.47 15.64 23.63
C GLU A 172 59.70 17.16 23.59
N ARG A 173 58.66 17.97 23.41
CA ARG A 173 58.79 19.44 23.47
C ARG A 173 59.29 19.91 24.82
N HIS A 174 58.84 19.31 25.91
CA HIS A 174 59.37 19.61 27.24
C HIS A 174 60.84 19.24 27.39
N LYS A 175 61.26 18.05 26.92
CA LYS A 175 62.67 17.63 26.92
C LYS A 175 63.54 18.59 26.11
N MET A 176 63.12 18.93 24.89
CA MET A 176 63.82 19.88 24.03
C MET A 176 63.93 21.26 24.66
N SER A 177 62.84 21.76 25.28
CA SER A 177 62.84 23.06 25.95
C SER A 177 63.81 23.09 27.14
N LYS A 178 63.81 22.05 27.97
CA LYS A 178 64.78 21.91 29.08
C LYS A 178 66.22 21.81 28.58
N GLY A 179 66.46 21.04 27.52
CA GLY A 179 67.77 20.91 26.88
C GLY A 179 68.29 22.27 26.38
N LEU A 180 67.47 22.98 25.60
CA LEU A 180 67.81 24.30 25.08
C LEU A 180 68.09 25.31 26.21
N GLN A 181 67.28 25.31 27.27
CA GLN A 181 67.48 26.19 28.42
C GLN A 181 68.81 25.89 29.13
N SER A 182 69.16 24.62 29.29
CA SER A 182 70.45 24.21 29.86
C SER A 182 71.63 24.67 28.99
N GLU A 183 71.54 24.53 27.67
CA GLU A 183 72.57 24.99 26.73
C GLU A 183 72.76 26.52 26.77
N ILE A 184 71.65 27.29 26.85
CA ILE A 184 71.71 28.75 26.98
C ILE A 184 72.36 29.13 28.31
N ALA A 185 71.95 28.51 29.43
CA ALA A 185 72.53 28.79 30.74
C ALA A 185 74.05 28.48 30.78
N GLN A 186 74.47 27.37 30.16
CA GLN A 186 75.88 27.00 30.04
C GLN A 186 76.66 27.99 29.16
N THR A 187 76.10 28.43 28.04
CA THR A 187 76.71 29.43 27.15
C THR A 187 76.91 30.75 27.88
N LEU A 188 75.87 31.22 28.58
CA LEU A 188 75.94 32.43 29.39
C LEU A 188 76.99 32.31 30.50
N LEU A 189 77.09 31.15 31.16
CA LEU A 189 78.13 30.91 32.16
C LEU A 189 79.53 30.96 31.54
N SER A 190 79.74 30.36 30.36
CA SER A 190 81.02 30.43 29.65
C SER A 190 81.39 31.86 29.27
N ILE A 191 80.41 32.66 28.81
CA ILE A 191 80.61 34.10 28.55
C ILE A 191 81.00 34.81 29.84
N HIS A 192 80.27 34.59 30.94
CA HIS A 192 80.56 35.22 32.23
C HIS A 192 81.99 34.90 32.72
N VAL A 193 82.42 33.64 32.63
CA VAL A 193 83.79 33.23 32.97
C VAL A 193 84.81 33.92 32.07
N ARG A 194 84.56 34.03 30.76
CA ARG A 194 85.47 34.72 29.83
C ARG A 194 85.57 36.21 30.13
N LEU A 195 84.45 36.86 30.46
CA LEU A 195 84.42 38.26 30.87
C LEU A 195 85.23 38.46 32.16
N LEU A 196 85.10 37.59 33.16
CA LEU A 196 85.90 37.65 34.39
C LEU A 196 87.40 37.43 34.14
N SER A 197 87.78 36.60 33.17
CA SER A 197 89.18 36.45 32.77
C SER A 197 89.71 37.70 32.06
N LEU A 198 88.94 38.28 31.14
CA LEU A 198 89.30 39.51 30.43
C LEU A 198 89.45 40.71 31.38
N ASP A 199 88.55 40.83 32.34
CA ASP A 199 88.59 41.83 33.41
C ASP A 199 89.92 41.78 34.18
N LYS A 200 90.37 40.57 34.56
CA LYS A 200 91.68 40.35 35.22
C LYS A 200 92.88 40.62 34.31
N GLU A 201 92.77 40.33 33.02
CA GLU A 201 93.84 40.56 32.04
C GLU A 201 93.99 42.06 31.69
N LEU A 202 92.94 42.86 31.85
CA LEU A 202 92.85 44.26 31.43
C LEU A 202 92.83 45.29 32.58
N SER A 203 93.13 44.89 33.83
CA SER A 203 93.27 45.79 35.00
C SER A 203 94.39 46.86 34.89
N ILE A 204 94.79 47.25 33.67
CA ILE A 204 95.72 48.32 33.34
C ILE A 204 94.92 49.47 32.68
N ASN A 205 94.33 50.33 33.53
CA ASN A 205 94.00 51.76 33.31
C ASN A 205 92.95 52.18 32.25
N ASP A 206 91.73 51.62 32.25
CA ASP A 206 90.56 52.30 31.64
C ASP A 206 89.30 52.16 32.51
N GLU A 207 88.99 53.21 33.29
CA GLU A 207 87.90 53.25 34.26
C GLU A 207 86.50 53.17 33.59
N GLU A 208 86.40 53.61 32.33
CA GLU A 208 85.16 53.51 31.54
C GLU A 208 84.93 52.08 31.04
N PHE A 209 86.01 51.36 30.69
CA PHE A 209 85.98 49.95 30.30
C PHE A 209 85.59 49.03 31.46
N GLU A 210 86.18 49.21 32.65
CA GLU A 210 85.83 48.48 33.88
C GLU A 210 84.34 48.61 34.23
N LYS A 211 83.79 49.82 34.10
CA LYS A 211 82.37 50.07 34.34
C LYS A 211 81.48 49.34 33.32
N ALA A 212 81.83 49.38 32.03
CA ALA A 212 81.11 48.65 30.98
C ALA A 212 81.21 47.11 31.17
N MET A 213 82.35 46.61 31.65
CA MET A 213 82.59 45.20 31.94
C MET A 213 81.72 44.71 33.11
N SER A 214 81.70 45.46 34.22
CA SER A 214 80.85 45.18 35.38
C SER A 214 79.36 45.16 35.00
N VAL A 215 78.90 46.11 34.18
CA VAL A 215 77.52 46.12 33.67
C VAL A 215 77.22 44.86 32.84
N THR A 216 78.12 44.49 31.93
CA THR A 216 77.93 43.31 31.06
C THR A 216 77.92 42.01 31.86
N GLN A 217 78.80 41.85 32.84
CA GLN A 217 78.81 40.71 33.74
C GLN A 217 77.53 40.61 34.58
N GLY A 218 77.02 41.74 35.07
CA GLY A 218 75.74 41.83 35.77
C GLY A 218 74.56 41.37 34.91
N LEU A 219 74.46 41.87 33.68
CA LEU A 219 73.41 41.47 32.73
C LEU A 219 73.43 39.97 32.39
N VAL A 220 74.61 39.38 32.25
CA VAL A 220 74.75 37.93 32.01
C VAL A 220 74.28 37.13 33.23
N LYS A 221 74.63 37.57 34.44
CA LYS A 221 74.19 36.95 35.69
C LYS A 221 72.67 37.04 35.88
N ASP A 222 72.08 38.19 35.57
CA ASP A 222 70.63 38.38 35.60
C ASP A 222 69.93 37.48 34.57
N SER A 223 70.49 37.35 33.37
CA SER A 223 69.98 36.46 32.31
C SER A 223 69.96 34.99 32.76
N VAL A 224 71.03 34.50 33.40
CA VAL A 224 71.07 33.14 33.98
C VAL A 224 70.00 32.97 35.06
N THR A 225 69.80 33.98 35.89
CA THR A 225 68.79 33.95 36.97
C THR A 225 67.37 33.89 36.40
N ILE A 226 67.08 34.66 35.35
CA ILE A 226 65.78 34.66 34.66
C ILE A 226 65.51 33.30 34.01
N ILE A 227 66.50 32.70 33.33
CA ILE A 227 66.36 31.39 32.70
C ILE A 227 66.11 30.30 33.75
N ASN A 228 66.87 30.30 34.84
CA ASN A 228 66.69 29.32 35.92
C ASN A 228 65.32 29.45 36.61
N ARG A 229 64.79 30.68 36.75
CA ARG A 229 63.43 30.90 37.24
C ARG A 229 62.39 30.36 36.27
N PHE A 230 62.56 30.63 34.97
CA PHE A 230 61.65 30.13 33.93
C PHE A 230 61.64 28.59 33.88
N VAL A 231 62.80 27.94 34.02
CA VAL A 231 62.91 26.46 34.14
C VAL A 231 62.11 25.95 35.35
N ARG A 232 62.14 26.64 36.49
CA ARG A 232 61.38 26.24 37.69
C ARG A 232 59.88 26.43 37.52
N GLU A 233 59.45 27.55 36.94
CA GLU A 233 58.02 27.89 36.79
C GLU A 233 57.32 27.06 35.72
N TYR A 234 58.03 26.72 34.63
CA TYR A 234 57.44 26.05 33.46
C TYR A 234 58.00 24.64 33.19
N GLY A 235 58.97 24.17 33.97
CA GLY A 235 59.59 22.86 33.83
C GLY A 235 59.07 21.77 34.78
N VAL A 236 58.17 22.11 35.72
CA VAL A 236 57.62 21.16 36.70
C VAL A 236 56.12 20.98 36.49
N VAL A 237 55.71 19.93 35.77
CA VAL A 237 54.34 19.42 35.80
C VAL A 237 54.34 17.88 35.63
N TYR A 238 54.05 17.21 36.76
CA TYR A 238 53.62 15.82 37.03
C TYR A 238 54.34 14.61 36.38
N GLU A 239 55.24 13.99 37.17
CA GLU A 239 55.30 12.53 37.24
C GLU A 239 54.00 12.03 37.91
N ASN A 240 53.19 11.29 37.16
CA ASN A 240 52.19 10.34 37.66
C ASN A 240 52.06 9.22 36.63
#